data_AF-A0A2E4LFV3-F1
#
_entry.id   AF-A0A2E4LFV3-F1
#
_cell.length_a   1.000
_cell.length_b   1.000
_cell.length_c   1.000
_cell.angle_alpha   90.00
_cell.angle_beta   90.00
_cell.angle_gamma   90.00
#
_symmetry.space_group_name_H-M   'P 1'
#
loop_
_entity.id
_entity.type
_entity.pdbx_description
1 polymer ?
#
loop_
_entity_poly.entity_id
_entity_poly.type
_entity_poly.pdbx_seq_one_letter_code
_entity_poly.pdbx_strand_id
1 'polypeptide(L)'
;MRFFEYHNSQFDISDELRTVYINYWRKLAKPGSWWSGVERIAIAEASRGALKCLFCLKRKKSLSPYSIEGEHDSVDGLSQIAIDAVHRVVTDQTRITQKLISENEKNGLSQEAYVELVGIVVAVFSIDEFHRALDIPLEMLPDPIEGEASGYKPSKIGDDIGFVSTILPDGAFGNENDLWPEGFGANVVRALSLVPDAVRDWKELAAAQYIPLERMRDYYQDKSRALNRLQMELVAGRVSAVNECFY
;
A
#
# COMPACT_ATOMS: atom_id res chain seq x y z
N MET A 1 -18.82 3.10 14.64
CA MET A 1 -17.65 2.82 15.50
C MET A 1 -16.74 4.04 15.50
N ARG A 2 -16.05 4.35 16.60
CA ARG A 2 -14.98 5.37 16.61
C ARG A 2 -13.63 4.66 16.49
N PHE A 3 -12.82 5.03 15.51
CA PHE A 3 -11.51 4.44 15.22
C PHE A 3 -10.40 5.43 15.58
N PHE A 4 -9.21 4.94 15.91
CA PHE A 4 -7.99 5.73 16.13
C PHE A 4 -8.08 6.77 17.25
N GLU A 5 -8.74 6.41 18.34
CA GLU A 5 -8.89 7.28 19.52
C GLU A 5 -7.60 7.37 20.36
N TYR A 6 -6.72 6.36 20.27
CA TYR A 6 -5.41 6.30 20.94
C TYR A 6 -5.45 6.54 22.47
N HIS A 7 -6.57 6.26 23.15
CA HIS A 7 -6.71 6.50 24.60
C HIS A 7 -5.67 5.77 25.47
N ASN A 8 -5.07 4.69 24.95
CA ASN A 8 -4.05 3.88 25.64
C ASN A 8 -2.61 4.17 25.18
N SER A 9 -2.40 5.17 24.31
CA SER A 9 -1.06 5.55 23.86
C SER A 9 -0.29 6.25 24.98
N GLN A 10 0.99 5.91 25.15
CA GLN A 10 1.91 6.64 26.02
C GLN A 10 2.43 7.93 25.38
N PHE A 11 2.15 8.13 24.10
CA PHE A 11 2.60 9.26 23.30
C PHE A 11 1.42 10.11 22.82
N ASP A 12 1.63 11.41 22.76
CA ASP A 12 0.68 12.34 22.13
C ASP A 12 0.68 12.14 20.62
N ILE A 13 -0.47 11.70 20.08
CA ILE A 13 -0.65 11.47 18.64
C ILE A 13 -1.37 12.67 18.03
N SER A 14 -0.84 13.19 16.92
CA SER A 14 -1.40 14.38 16.28
C SER A 14 -2.81 14.13 15.72
N ASP A 15 -3.65 15.17 15.79
CA ASP A 15 -5.00 15.14 15.21
C ASP A 15 -5.00 14.95 13.70
N GLU A 16 -3.96 15.45 13.03
CA GLU A 16 -3.76 15.25 11.59
C GLU A 16 -3.62 13.76 11.26
N LEU A 17 -2.76 13.04 11.98
CA LEU A 17 -2.55 11.60 11.77
C LEU A 17 -3.83 10.81 12.05
N ARG A 18 -4.53 11.13 13.14
CA ARG A 18 -5.85 10.54 13.45
C ARG A 18 -6.83 10.73 12.31
N THR A 19 -6.95 11.95 11.81
CA THR A 19 -7.89 12.31 10.75
C THR A 19 -7.61 11.55 9.47
N VAL A 20 -6.34 11.50 9.05
CA VAL A 20 -5.94 10.77 7.84
C VAL A 20 -6.22 9.28 7.95
N TYR A 21 -5.93 8.65 9.10
CA TYR A 21 -6.21 7.22 9.29
C TYR A 21 -7.71 6.93 9.29
N ILE A 22 -8.52 7.77 9.94
CA ILE A 22 -9.99 7.66 9.93
C ILE A 22 -10.52 7.82 8.50
N ASN A 23 -9.99 8.76 7.73
CA ASN A 23 -10.38 8.96 6.34
C ASN A 23 -10.06 7.72 5.50
N TYR A 24 -8.85 7.17 5.64
CA TYR A 24 -8.48 5.96 4.95
C TYR A 24 -9.35 4.77 5.35
N TRP A 25 -9.65 4.57 6.64
CA TRP A 25 -10.56 3.50 7.11
C TRP A 25 -11.95 3.61 6.47
N ARG A 26 -12.48 4.82 6.35
CA ARG A 26 -13.78 5.05 5.69
C ARG A 26 -13.74 4.76 4.18
N LYS A 27 -12.61 4.99 3.52
CA LYS A 27 -12.40 4.66 2.11
C LYS A 27 -12.22 3.15 1.93
N LEU A 28 -11.43 2.51 2.80
CA LEU A 28 -11.15 1.08 2.79
C LEU A 28 -12.44 0.25 2.82
N ALA A 29 -13.42 0.66 3.63
CA ALA A 29 -14.72 0.00 3.73
C ALA A 29 -15.56 0.05 2.43
N LYS A 30 -15.33 1.03 1.54
CA LYS A 30 -16.13 1.23 0.33
C LYS A 30 -15.57 0.43 -0.84
N PRO A 31 -16.41 0.07 -1.83
CA PRO A 31 -15.93 -0.46 -3.11
C PRO A 31 -14.93 0.48 -3.76
N GLY A 32 -13.93 -0.11 -4.39
CA GLY A 32 -12.87 0.58 -5.10
C GLY A 32 -13.03 0.58 -6.60
N SER A 33 -11.89 0.58 -7.28
CA SER A 33 -11.86 0.52 -8.74
C SER A 33 -11.99 -0.92 -9.25
N TRP A 34 -11.45 -1.89 -8.53
CA TRP A 34 -11.33 -3.29 -8.96
C TRP A 34 -11.72 -4.31 -7.89
N TRP A 35 -11.97 -3.85 -6.66
CA TRP A 35 -12.41 -4.71 -5.55
C TRP A 35 -13.66 -4.14 -4.88
N SER A 36 -14.61 -5.00 -4.52
CA SER A 36 -15.75 -4.65 -3.68
C SER A 36 -15.31 -4.26 -2.26
N GLY A 37 -16.20 -3.64 -1.49
CA GLY A 37 -15.90 -3.31 -0.08
C GLY A 37 -15.51 -4.54 0.74
N VAL A 38 -16.18 -5.66 0.54
CA VAL A 38 -15.89 -6.95 1.21
C VAL A 38 -14.49 -7.45 0.86
N GLU A 39 -14.14 -7.49 -0.43
CA GLU A 39 -12.83 -7.95 -0.88
C GLU A 39 -11.70 -7.05 -0.38
N ARG A 40 -11.92 -5.72 -0.31
CA ARG A 40 -10.92 -4.77 0.23
C ARG A 40 -10.64 -5.01 1.72
N ILE A 41 -11.66 -5.30 2.51
CA ILE A 41 -11.49 -5.71 3.91
C ILE A 41 -10.75 -7.05 4.01
N ALA A 42 -11.09 -8.01 3.16
CA ALA A 42 -10.39 -9.29 3.10
C ALA A 42 -8.91 -9.13 2.70
N ILE A 43 -8.56 -8.20 1.81
CA ILE A 43 -7.16 -7.89 1.46
C ILE A 43 -6.42 -7.33 2.69
N ALA A 44 -7.07 -6.45 3.46
CA ALA A 44 -6.51 -5.92 4.69
C ALA A 44 -6.30 -7.02 5.75
N GLU A 45 -7.24 -7.96 5.87
CA GLU A 45 -7.12 -9.13 6.75
C GLU A 45 -5.96 -10.06 6.32
N ALA A 46 -5.87 -10.39 5.03
CA ALA A 46 -4.77 -11.17 4.47
C ALA A 46 -3.41 -10.51 4.75
N SER A 47 -3.32 -9.17 4.64
CA SER A 47 -2.11 -8.41 4.96
C SER A 47 -1.67 -8.62 6.41
N ARG A 48 -2.62 -8.60 7.35
CA ARG A 48 -2.37 -8.86 8.79
C ARG A 48 -1.95 -10.31 9.08
N GLY A 49 -2.43 -11.26 8.27
CA GLY A 49 -2.08 -12.69 8.38
C GLY A 49 -0.71 -13.04 7.80
N ALA A 50 -0.22 -12.29 6.81
CA ALA A 50 0.95 -12.64 5.99
C ALA A 50 2.22 -12.99 6.81
N LEU A 51 2.54 -12.21 7.85
CA LEU A 51 3.74 -12.42 8.67
C LEU A 51 3.66 -13.68 9.56
N LYS A 52 2.45 -14.20 9.80
CA LYS A 52 2.20 -15.42 10.59
C LYS A 52 1.96 -16.65 9.73
N CYS A 53 1.80 -16.49 8.41
CA CYS A 53 1.57 -17.59 7.48
C CYS A 53 2.76 -18.57 7.47
N LEU A 54 2.50 -19.83 7.82
CA LEU A 54 3.52 -20.88 7.89
C LEU A 54 4.18 -21.14 6.53
N PHE A 55 3.42 -21.04 5.43
CA PHE A 55 3.96 -21.21 4.10
C PHE A 55 4.90 -20.05 3.73
N CYS A 56 4.51 -18.81 4.01
CA CYS A 56 5.37 -17.63 3.80
C CYS A 56 6.67 -17.72 4.59
N LEU A 57 6.63 -18.18 5.84
CA LEU A 57 7.83 -18.39 6.67
C LEU A 57 8.78 -19.43 6.06
N LYS A 58 8.25 -20.50 5.44
CA LYS A 58 9.06 -21.48 4.71
C LYS A 58 9.60 -20.88 3.41
N ARG A 59 8.78 -20.15 2.65
CA ARG A 59 9.15 -19.53 1.36
C ARG A 59 10.22 -18.46 1.50
N LYS A 60 10.18 -17.67 2.56
CA LYS A 60 11.20 -16.65 2.82
C LYS A 60 12.59 -17.25 3.04
N LYS A 61 12.66 -18.49 3.53
CA LYS A 61 13.92 -19.22 3.77
C LYS A 61 14.42 -19.99 2.55
N SER A 62 13.59 -20.22 1.53
CA SER A 62 14.01 -20.95 0.33
C SER A 62 14.80 -20.05 -0.61
N LEU A 63 15.78 -20.62 -1.32
CA LEU A 63 16.56 -19.90 -2.32
C LEU A 63 15.68 -19.43 -3.49
N SER A 64 14.74 -20.27 -3.91
CA SER A 64 13.73 -19.94 -4.91
C SER A 64 12.34 -20.02 -4.29
N PRO A 65 11.47 -19.00 -4.48
CA PRO A 65 10.10 -19.07 -3.99
C PRO A 65 9.26 -20.10 -4.75
N TYR A 66 9.74 -20.58 -5.90
CA TYR A 66 9.09 -21.58 -6.75
C TYR A 66 9.55 -23.01 -6.47
N SER A 67 10.54 -23.21 -5.58
CA SER A 67 11.05 -24.54 -5.25
C SER A 67 10.30 -25.22 -4.11
N ILE A 68 9.29 -24.54 -3.55
CA ILE A 68 8.47 -25.08 -2.47
C ILE A 68 7.00 -24.91 -2.81
N GLU A 69 6.24 -25.96 -2.50
CA GLU A 69 4.78 -25.98 -2.62
C GLU A 69 4.15 -25.76 -1.25
N GLY A 70 2.93 -25.23 -1.25
CA GLY A 70 2.17 -24.95 -0.05
C GLY A 70 0.96 -24.10 -0.36
N GLU A 71 0.10 -23.97 0.63
CA GLU A 71 -1.14 -23.19 0.55
C GLU A 71 -1.12 -22.12 1.65
N HIS A 72 -1.79 -21.01 1.39
CA HIS A 72 -2.04 -19.98 2.39
C HIS A 72 -3.33 -20.30 3.13
N ASP A 73 -3.43 -19.85 4.38
CA ASP A 73 -4.70 -19.85 5.09
C ASP A 73 -5.74 -19.09 4.26
N SER A 74 -6.94 -19.65 4.13
CA SER A 74 -8.02 -19.03 3.37
C SER A 74 -8.50 -17.76 4.08
N VAL A 75 -8.77 -16.73 3.28
CA VAL A 75 -9.48 -15.53 3.73
C VAL A 75 -10.77 -15.45 2.92
N ASP A 76 -11.90 -15.35 3.63
CA ASP A 76 -13.21 -15.34 3.00
C ASP A 76 -13.33 -14.16 2.01
N GLY A 77 -13.86 -14.45 0.82
CA GLY A 77 -14.00 -13.45 -0.24
C GLY A 77 -12.75 -13.24 -1.12
N LEU A 78 -11.63 -13.92 -0.87
CA LEU A 78 -10.44 -13.84 -1.73
C LEU A 78 -10.04 -15.16 -2.36
N SER A 79 -9.57 -15.07 -3.60
CA SER A 79 -8.90 -16.20 -4.28
C SER A 79 -7.51 -16.45 -3.69
N GLN A 80 -7.04 -17.69 -3.77
CA GLN A 80 -5.68 -18.05 -3.34
C GLN A 80 -4.58 -17.26 -4.08
N ILE A 81 -4.84 -16.84 -5.32
CA ILE A 81 -3.91 -16.01 -6.11
C ILE A 81 -3.82 -14.59 -5.52
N ALA A 82 -4.95 -13.99 -5.14
CA ALA A 82 -4.96 -12.69 -4.48
C ALA A 82 -4.29 -12.76 -3.11
N ILE A 83 -4.54 -13.81 -2.32
CA ILE A 83 -3.88 -14.03 -1.03
C ILE A 83 -2.36 -14.19 -1.23
N ASP A 84 -1.91 -14.97 -2.22
CA ASP A 84 -0.49 -15.11 -2.55
C ASP A 84 0.16 -13.78 -2.93
N ALA A 85 -0.54 -12.96 -3.73
CA ALA A 85 -0.08 -11.62 -4.10
C ALA A 85 0.07 -10.72 -2.87
N VAL A 86 -0.94 -10.65 -1.98
CA VAL A 86 -0.88 -9.89 -0.71
C VAL A 86 0.32 -10.35 0.12
N HIS A 87 0.45 -11.66 0.32
CA HIS A 87 1.50 -12.22 1.15
C HIS A 87 2.90 -11.95 0.58
N ARG A 88 3.07 -11.99 -0.75
CA ARG A 88 4.35 -11.64 -1.39
C ARG A 88 4.69 -10.17 -1.27
N VAL A 89 3.71 -9.27 -1.38
CA VAL A 89 3.93 -7.83 -1.16
C VAL A 89 4.43 -7.56 0.26
N VAL A 90 3.90 -8.29 1.26
CA VAL A 90 4.30 -8.11 2.67
C VAL A 90 5.63 -8.82 3.02
N THR A 91 5.86 -10.02 2.48
CA THR A 91 6.92 -10.90 2.99
C THR A 91 8.08 -11.12 2.03
N ASP A 92 7.91 -10.77 0.75
CA ASP A 92 8.73 -11.26 -0.34
C ASP A 92 8.88 -10.30 -1.53
N GLN A 93 8.86 -8.98 -1.29
CA GLN A 93 8.80 -7.97 -2.34
C GLN A 93 9.96 -8.03 -3.36
N THR A 94 11.17 -8.37 -2.93
CA THR A 94 12.38 -8.40 -3.79
C THR A 94 12.36 -9.53 -4.82
N ARG A 95 11.45 -10.49 -4.67
CA ARG A 95 11.30 -11.65 -5.57
C ARG A 95 10.02 -11.58 -6.42
N ILE A 96 9.33 -10.44 -6.43
CA ILE A 96 8.26 -10.16 -7.39
C ILE A 96 8.89 -9.91 -8.76
N THR A 97 8.36 -10.55 -9.81
CA THR A 97 8.93 -10.48 -11.17
C THR A 97 7.83 -10.20 -12.20
N GLN A 98 8.21 -9.70 -13.38
CA GLN A 98 7.27 -9.54 -14.49
C GLN A 98 6.54 -10.84 -14.84
N LYS A 99 7.25 -11.98 -14.81
CA LYS A 99 6.66 -13.30 -15.05
C LYS A 99 5.53 -13.61 -14.07
N LEU A 100 5.74 -13.35 -12.78
CA LEU A 100 4.72 -13.54 -11.74
C LEU A 100 3.49 -12.68 -12.04
N ILE A 101 3.66 -11.40 -12.38
CA ILE A 101 2.54 -10.51 -12.69
C ILE A 101 1.77 -11.00 -13.92
N SER A 102 2.47 -11.39 -14.99
CA SER A 102 1.82 -11.95 -16.19
C SER A 102 1.13 -13.30 -15.93
N GLU A 103 1.64 -14.11 -15.02
CA GLU A 103 1.00 -15.37 -14.61
C GLU A 103 -0.24 -15.11 -13.75
N ASN A 104 -0.19 -14.13 -12.84
CA ASN A 104 -1.35 -13.70 -12.06
C ASN A 104 -2.49 -13.25 -12.99
N GLU A 105 -2.17 -12.44 -14.01
CA GLU A 105 -3.14 -11.94 -14.99
C GLU A 105 -3.81 -13.09 -15.76
N LYS A 106 -3.03 -14.05 -16.25
CA LYS A 106 -3.56 -15.24 -16.93
C LYS A 106 -4.46 -16.11 -16.05
N ASN A 107 -4.25 -16.06 -14.74
CA ASN A 107 -4.99 -16.85 -13.76
C ASN A 107 -6.08 -16.05 -13.04
N GLY A 108 -6.44 -14.86 -13.53
CA GLY A 108 -7.62 -14.12 -13.09
C GLY A 108 -7.37 -12.96 -12.12
N LEU A 109 -6.12 -12.61 -11.83
CA LEU A 109 -5.76 -11.39 -11.10
C LEU A 109 -5.17 -10.36 -12.06
N SER A 110 -6.01 -9.45 -12.58
CA SER A 110 -5.56 -8.42 -13.52
C SER A 110 -4.52 -7.49 -12.93
N GLN A 111 -3.77 -6.78 -13.77
CA GLN A 111 -2.78 -5.81 -13.30
C GLN A 111 -3.44 -4.69 -12.49
N GLU A 112 -4.62 -4.24 -12.88
CA GLU A 112 -5.35 -3.19 -12.17
C GLU A 112 -5.80 -3.65 -10.78
N ALA A 113 -6.36 -4.87 -10.69
CA ALA A 113 -6.73 -5.48 -9.42
C ALA A 113 -5.50 -5.71 -8.52
N TYR A 114 -4.37 -6.15 -9.11
CA TYR A 114 -3.11 -6.27 -8.40
C TYR A 114 -2.61 -4.92 -7.87
N VAL A 115 -2.66 -3.85 -8.66
CA VAL A 115 -2.23 -2.51 -8.22
C VAL A 115 -3.10 -1.95 -7.11
N GLU A 116 -4.42 -2.12 -7.19
CA GLU A 116 -5.30 -1.71 -6.08
C GLU A 116 -4.99 -2.50 -4.80
N LEU A 117 -4.80 -3.81 -4.93
CA LEU A 117 -4.41 -4.69 -3.83
C LEU A 117 -3.10 -4.22 -3.18
N VAL A 118 -2.08 -3.90 -3.98
CA VAL A 118 -0.81 -3.35 -3.46
C VAL A 118 -1.06 -2.04 -2.73
N GLY A 119 -1.89 -1.14 -3.27
CA GLY A 119 -2.25 0.12 -2.62
C GLY A 119 -2.90 -0.07 -1.25
N ILE A 120 -3.83 -1.03 -1.14
CA ILE A 120 -4.47 -1.40 0.13
C ILE A 120 -3.45 -1.95 1.11
N VAL A 121 -2.60 -2.89 0.67
CA VAL A 121 -1.56 -3.48 1.52
C VAL A 121 -0.61 -2.41 2.04
N VAL A 122 -0.12 -1.51 1.17
CA VAL A 122 0.78 -0.41 1.56
C VAL A 122 0.15 0.48 2.62
N ALA A 123 -1.09 0.89 2.44
CA ALA A 123 -1.77 1.78 3.36
C ALA A 123 -2.08 1.11 4.72
N VAL A 124 -2.68 -0.08 4.69
CA VAL A 124 -2.99 -0.84 5.92
C VAL A 124 -1.73 -1.22 6.67
N PHE A 125 -0.71 -1.72 5.97
CA PHE A 125 0.56 -2.11 6.59
C PHE A 125 1.25 -0.90 7.23
N SER A 126 1.24 0.27 6.59
CA SER A 126 1.83 1.49 7.14
C SER A 126 1.10 1.97 8.41
N ILE A 127 -0.24 1.87 8.44
CA ILE A 127 -1.03 2.22 9.63
C ILE A 127 -0.81 1.21 10.76
N ASP A 128 -0.73 -0.08 10.42
CA ASP A 128 -0.49 -1.14 11.39
C ASP A 128 0.93 -1.08 11.96
N GLU A 129 1.95 -0.78 11.15
CA GLU A 129 3.34 -0.59 11.63
C GLU A 129 3.45 0.60 12.57
N PHE A 130 2.67 1.66 12.36
CA PHE A 130 2.57 2.76 13.33
C PHE A 130 2.06 2.27 14.69
N HIS A 131 1.03 1.41 14.71
CA HIS A 131 0.51 0.82 15.95
C HIS A 131 1.53 -0.11 16.61
N ARG A 132 2.19 -0.98 15.82
CA ARG A 132 3.22 -1.90 16.31
C ARG A 132 4.42 -1.15 16.89
N ALA A 133 4.85 -0.06 16.26
CA ALA A 133 5.96 0.77 16.74
C ALA A 133 5.67 1.46 18.08
N LEU A 134 4.40 1.73 18.37
CA LEU A 134 3.95 2.30 19.64
C LEU A 134 3.54 1.24 20.68
N ASP A 135 3.66 -0.04 20.34
CA ASP A 135 3.22 -1.17 21.18
C ASP A 135 1.74 -1.07 21.60
N ILE A 136 0.89 -0.62 20.67
CA ILE A 136 -0.56 -0.56 20.88
C ILE A 136 -1.28 -1.60 20.01
N PRO A 137 -2.44 -2.13 20.45
CA PRO A 137 -3.23 -3.04 19.63
C PRO A 137 -3.59 -2.43 18.28
N LEU A 138 -3.58 -3.24 17.21
CA LEU A 138 -4.05 -2.82 15.90
C LEU A 138 -5.52 -2.41 15.97
N GLU A 139 -5.89 -1.33 15.29
CA GLU A 139 -7.28 -0.92 15.16
C GLU A 139 -8.11 -2.01 14.45
N MET A 140 -9.36 -2.20 14.87
CA MET A 140 -10.24 -3.15 14.18
C MET A 140 -10.47 -2.71 12.73
N LEU A 141 -10.51 -3.67 11.80
CA LEU A 141 -10.90 -3.37 10.42
C LEU A 141 -12.34 -2.85 10.40
N PRO A 142 -12.68 -1.90 9.52
CA PRO A 142 -14.03 -1.38 9.44
C PRO A 142 -14.97 -2.40 8.79
N ASP A 143 -16.26 -2.31 9.12
CA ASP A 143 -17.28 -3.13 8.44
C ASP A 143 -17.34 -2.76 6.95
N PRO A 144 -17.39 -3.75 6.03
CA PRO A 144 -17.48 -3.46 4.61
C PRO A 144 -18.81 -2.79 4.25
N ILE A 145 -18.75 -1.90 3.28
CA ILE A 145 -19.91 -1.29 2.63
C ILE A 145 -20.13 -2.00 1.31
N GLU A 146 -21.34 -2.54 1.14
CA GLU A 146 -21.78 -3.22 -0.07
C GLU A 146 -21.69 -2.33 -1.31
N GLY A 147 -21.38 -2.95 -2.45
CA GLY A 147 -21.39 -2.33 -3.77
C GLY A 147 -20.31 -2.87 -4.70
N GLU A 148 -20.49 -2.60 -5.98
CA GLU A 148 -19.61 -3.06 -7.04
C GLU A 148 -18.38 -2.17 -7.19
N ALA A 149 -17.28 -2.78 -7.61
CA ALA A 149 -16.10 -2.05 -8.05
C ALA A 149 -16.44 -1.20 -9.29
N SER A 150 -15.86 0.00 -9.40
CA SER A 150 -16.22 0.94 -10.48
C SER A 150 -15.69 0.54 -11.86
N GLY A 151 -14.67 -0.33 -11.92
CA GLY A 151 -13.94 -0.69 -13.13
C GLY A 151 -13.09 0.46 -13.70
N TYR A 152 -12.80 1.49 -12.90
CA TYR A 152 -12.11 2.67 -13.40
C TYR A 152 -10.67 2.34 -13.87
N LYS A 153 -10.36 2.76 -15.10
CA LYS A 153 -9.04 2.61 -15.72
C LYS A 153 -8.60 3.94 -16.36
N PRO A 154 -7.39 4.44 -16.03
CA PRO A 154 -6.85 5.65 -16.66
C PRO A 154 -6.64 5.49 -18.16
N SER A 155 -6.79 6.58 -18.90
CA SER A 155 -6.73 6.55 -20.37
C SER A 155 -5.31 6.51 -20.94
N LYS A 156 -4.35 7.23 -20.35
CA LYS A 156 -2.99 7.39 -20.86
C LYS A 156 -1.98 6.61 -20.01
N ILE A 157 -1.97 5.29 -20.20
CA ILE A 157 -1.06 4.36 -19.54
C ILE A 157 -0.02 3.78 -20.50
N GLY A 158 1.10 3.30 -19.96
CA GLY A 158 2.12 2.58 -20.71
C GLY A 158 3.01 1.71 -19.82
N ASP A 159 3.80 0.85 -20.47
CA ASP A 159 4.69 -0.12 -19.84
C ASP A 159 6.15 0.36 -19.86
N ASP A 160 6.38 1.58 -19.38
CA ASP A 160 7.69 2.23 -19.40
C ASP A 160 8.50 2.03 -18.10
N ILE A 161 7.85 1.59 -17.02
CA ILE A 161 8.48 1.35 -15.72
C ILE A 161 7.88 0.11 -15.02
N GLY A 162 8.71 -0.58 -14.23
CA GLY A 162 8.24 -1.67 -13.38
C GLY A 162 7.66 -2.86 -14.15
N PHE A 163 6.67 -3.54 -13.56
CA PHE A 163 6.06 -4.77 -14.09
C PHE A 163 4.55 -4.65 -14.37
N VAL A 164 3.97 -3.47 -14.17
CA VAL A 164 2.57 -3.16 -14.41
C VAL A 164 2.49 -1.87 -15.23
N SER A 165 1.44 -1.71 -16.03
CA SER A 165 1.20 -0.45 -16.71
C SER A 165 1.05 0.70 -15.70
N THR A 166 1.54 1.88 -16.03
CA THR A 166 1.40 3.09 -15.20
C THR A 166 0.96 4.27 -16.05
N ILE A 167 0.37 5.29 -15.43
CA ILE A 167 0.10 6.55 -16.12
C ILE A 167 1.43 7.14 -16.60
N LEU A 168 1.51 7.51 -17.88
CA LEU A 168 2.70 8.14 -18.47
C LEU A 168 3.00 9.48 -17.78
N PRO A 169 4.24 10.00 -17.80
CA PRO A 169 4.58 11.23 -17.09
C PRO A 169 3.70 12.45 -17.47
N ASP A 170 3.25 12.50 -18.73
CA ASP A 170 2.36 13.52 -19.29
C ASP A 170 0.89 13.03 -19.39
N GLY A 171 0.52 12.06 -18.56
CA GLY A 171 -0.79 11.40 -18.52
C GLY A 171 -1.64 11.71 -17.30
N ALA A 172 -1.12 12.46 -16.33
CA ALA A 172 -1.90 12.96 -15.18
C ALA A 172 -2.74 14.17 -15.60
N PHE A 173 -3.82 13.92 -16.35
CA PHE A 173 -4.78 14.94 -16.75
C PHE A 173 -6.22 14.51 -16.43
N GLY A 174 -7.18 15.44 -16.52
CA GLY A 174 -8.59 15.11 -16.29
C GLY A 174 -8.87 14.63 -14.86
N ASN A 175 -9.31 13.38 -14.71
CA ASN A 175 -9.56 12.80 -13.39
C ASN A 175 -8.26 12.59 -12.60
N GLU A 176 -7.10 12.58 -13.25
CA GLU A 176 -5.79 12.33 -12.64
C GLU A 176 -4.92 13.60 -12.48
N ASN A 177 -5.50 14.79 -12.73
CA ASN A 177 -4.82 16.09 -12.63
C ASN A 177 -4.16 16.36 -11.25
N ASP A 178 -4.63 15.72 -10.18
CA ASP A 178 -4.19 15.93 -8.79
C ASP A 178 -3.09 14.96 -8.35
N LEU A 179 -2.75 13.96 -9.16
CA LEU A 179 -1.78 12.94 -8.76
C LEU A 179 -0.38 13.55 -8.59
N TRP A 180 0.05 14.37 -9.55
CA TRP A 180 1.33 15.09 -9.51
C TRP A 180 1.34 16.28 -10.47
N PRO A 181 2.20 17.29 -10.21
CA PRO A 181 2.32 18.43 -11.11
C PRO A 181 2.95 18.05 -12.46
N GLU A 182 2.73 18.88 -13.47
CA GLU A 182 3.32 18.69 -14.80
C GLU A 182 4.85 18.61 -14.72
N GLY A 183 5.44 17.64 -15.42
CA GLY A 183 6.88 17.39 -15.41
C GLY A 183 7.41 16.71 -14.14
N PHE A 184 6.54 16.33 -13.20
CA PHE A 184 6.89 15.56 -12.01
C PHE A 184 6.30 14.15 -12.14
N GLY A 185 7.13 13.11 -12.21
CA GLY A 185 6.64 11.74 -12.42
C GLY A 185 7.61 10.71 -11.88
N ALA A 186 8.02 10.86 -10.61
CA ALA A 186 8.92 9.92 -9.98
C ALA A 186 8.32 8.50 -10.00
N ASN A 187 9.13 7.50 -10.36
CA ASN A 187 8.66 6.12 -10.57
C ASN A 187 7.93 5.55 -9.35
N VAL A 188 8.36 5.92 -8.13
CA VAL A 188 7.70 5.50 -6.88
C VAL A 188 6.25 5.97 -6.80
N VAL A 189 5.95 7.19 -7.27
CA VAL A 189 4.58 7.74 -7.26
C VAL A 189 3.75 7.07 -8.37
N ARG A 190 4.36 6.87 -9.54
CA ARG A 190 3.70 6.27 -10.71
C ARG A 190 3.39 4.79 -10.52
N ALA A 191 4.10 4.07 -9.65
CA ALA A 191 3.94 2.63 -9.44
C ALA A 191 2.50 2.20 -9.04
N LEU A 192 1.73 3.09 -8.39
CA LEU A 192 0.33 2.83 -8.03
C LEU A 192 -0.68 3.45 -9.01
N SER A 193 -0.22 4.17 -10.03
CA SER A 193 -1.07 5.06 -10.83
C SER A 193 -2.02 4.37 -11.80
N LEU A 194 -1.88 3.06 -12.01
CA LEU A 194 -2.91 2.27 -12.69
C LEU A 194 -4.25 2.34 -11.96
N VAL A 195 -4.21 2.63 -10.65
CA VAL A 195 -5.36 2.89 -9.79
C VAL A 195 -5.14 4.25 -9.11
N PRO A 196 -5.60 5.38 -9.72
CA PRO A 196 -5.34 6.73 -9.22
C PRO A 196 -5.69 6.96 -7.75
N ASP A 197 -6.76 6.34 -7.26
CA ASP A 197 -7.16 6.45 -5.85
C ASP A 197 -6.12 5.84 -4.89
N ALA A 198 -5.39 4.80 -5.31
CA ALA A 198 -4.29 4.25 -4.52
C ALA A 198 -3.13 5.25 -4.37
N VAL A 199 -2.86 6.07 -5.40
CA VAL A 199 -1.87 7.16 -5.32
C VAL A 199 -2.36 8.26 -4.37
N ARG A 200 -3.64 8.63 -4.43
CA ARG A 200 -4.23 9.65 -3.54
C ARG A 200 -4.16 9.23 -2.08
N ASP A 201 -4.55 7.99 -1.80
CA ASP A 201 -4.51 7.43 -0.45
C ASP A 201 -3.07 7.35 0.08
N TRP A 202 -2.13 6.91 -0.76
CA TRP A 202 -0.71 6.91 -0.42
C TRP A 202 -0.19 8.32 -0.14
N LYS A 203 -0.54 9.33 -0.96
CA LYS A 203 -0.12 10.73 -0.75
C LYS A 203 -0.63 11.28 0.59
N GLU A 204 -1.90 11.04 0.92
CA GLU A 204 -2.52 11.50 2.17
C GLU A 204 -1.80 10.88 3.39
N LEU A 205 -1.54 9.57 3.35
CA LEU A 205 -0.83 8.85 4.41
C LEU A 205 0.63 9.28 4.52
N ALA A 206 1.36 9.35 3.41
CA ALA A 206 2.76 9.73 3.38
C ALA A 206 2.98 11.17 3.89
N ALA A 207 2.06 12.09 3.59
CA ALA A 207 2.10 13.45 4.10
C ALA A 207 2.02 13.49 5.64
N ALA A 208 1.10 12.71 6.22
CA ALA A 208 0.92 12.66 7.67
C ALA A 208 2.04 11.88 8.39
N GLN A 209 2.47 10.75 7.84
CA GLN A 209 3.47 9.86 8.47
C GLN A 209 4.91 10.31 8.24
N TYR A 210 5.21 10.90 7.08
CA TYR A 210 6.56 11.22 6.64
C TYR A 210 6.67 12.69 6.20
N ILE A 211 6.54 12.96 4.90
CA ILE A 211 6.53 14.30 4.31
C ILE A 211 5.60 14.34 3.11
N PRO A 212 4.94 15.49 2.84
CA PRO A 212 4.16 15.67 1.63
C PRO A 212 5.02 15.52 0.37
N LEU A 213 4.44 14.96 -0.69
CA LEU A 213 5.13 14.72 -1.95
C LEU A 213 5.74 16.01 -2.53
N GLU A 214 5.01 17.11 -2.41
CA GLU A 214 5.37 18.44 -2.89
C GLU A 214 6.57 19.04 -2.12
N ARG A 215 6.85 18.51 -0.92
CA ARG A 215 7.97 18.92 -0.04
C ARG A 215 9.14 17.93 -0.05
N MET A 216 9.12 16.90 -0.91
CA MET A 216 10.22 15.92 -1.00
C MET A 216 11.58 16.56 -1.28
N ARG A 217 11.63 17.73 -1.95
CA ARG A 217 12.86 18.48 -2.23
C ARG A 217 13.15 19.63 -1.25
N ASP A 218 12.33 19.77 -0.21
CA ASP A 218 12.54 20.75 0.86
C ASP A 218 13.47 20.18 1.94
N TYR A 219 14.70 20.68 1.97
CA TYR A 219 15.74 20.21 2.90
C TYR A 219 15.75 20.95 4.24
N TYR A 220 14.84 21.91 4.44
CA TYR A 220 14.81 22.74 5.64
C TYR A 220 13.96 22.12 6.76
N GLN A 221 14.14 22.63 7.98
CA GLN A 221 13.43 22.12 9.14
C GLN A 221 11.95 22.51 9.12
N ASP A 222 11.08 21.51 9.20
CA ASP A 222 9.68 21.72 9.57
C ASP A 222 9.57 21.86 11.09
N LYS A 223 9.13 23.03 11.57
CA LYS A 223 8.98 23.30 13.01
C LYS A 223 7.83 22.52 13.66
N SER A 224 6.94 21.91 12.87
CA SER A 224 5.86 21.06 13.37
C SER A 224 6.31 19.63 13.70
N ARG A 225 7.54 19.24 13.31
CA ARG A 225 8.08 17.89 13.50
C ARG A 225 9.20 17.89 14.54
N ALA A 226 9.25 16.81 15.33
CA ALA A 226 10.30 16.60 16.33
C ALA A 226 11.66 16.27 15.69
N LEU A 227 11.66 15.58 14.55
CA LEU A 227 12.85 15.27 13.76
C LEU A 227 13.05 16.33 12.67
N ASN A 228 14.28 16.80 12.52
CA ASN A 228 14.65 17.61 11.35
C ASN A 228 14.81 16.71 10.10
N ARG A 229 14.90 17.35 8.92
CA ARG A 229 14.96 16.62 7.66
C ARG A 229 16.12 15.61 7.58
N LEU A 230 17.30 15.96 8.07
CA LEU A 230 18.46 15.05 8.05
C LEU A 230 18.26 13.82 8.94
N GLN A 231 17.65 14.00 10.11
CA GLN A 231 17.31 12.89 11.01
C GLN A 231 16.24 11.99 10.39
N MET A 232 15.22 12.56 9.75
CA MET A 232 14.19 11.81 9.03
C MET A 232 14.81 10.95 7.91
N GLU A 233 15.68 11.54 7.07
CA GLU A 233 16.36 10.81 5.99
C GLU A 233 17.33 9.75 6.51
N LEU A 234 17.97 9.96 7.66
CA LEU A 234 18.80 8.94 8.30
C LEU A 234 17.97 7.72 8.71
N VAL A 235 16.80 7.95 9.33
CA VAL A 235 15.87 6.88 9.70
C VAL A 235 15.33 6.20 8.44
N ALA A 236 14.86 6.97 7.45
CA ALA A 236 14.34 6.45 6.20
C ALA A 236 15.40 5.61 5.45
N GLY A 237 16.62 6.11 5.33
CA GLY A 237 17.73 5.39 4.71
C GLY A 237 18.08 4.09 5.44
N ARG A 238 18.02 4.08 6.78
CA ARG A 238 18.21 2.84 7.56
C ARG A 238 17.09 1.84 7.33
N VAL A 239 15.84 2.29 7.32
CA VAL A 239 14.67 1.44 7.03
C VAL A 239 14.76 0.86 5.62
N SER A 240 15.10 1.68 4.62
CA SER A 240 15.30 1.22 3.25
C SER A 240 16.41 0.17 3.14
N ALA A 241 17.55 0.39 3.81
CA ALA A 241 18.66 -0.57 3.80
C ALA A 241 18.29 -1.91 4.46
N VAL A 242 17.53 -1.90 5.55
CA VAL A 242 17.06 -3.13 6.23
C VAL A 242 16.03 -3.89 5.39
N ASN A 243 15.20 -3.17 4.64
CA ASN A 243 14.15 -3.74 3.80
C ASN A 243 14.56 -3.97 2.34
N GLU A 244 15.84 -3.77 2.02
CA GLU A 244 16.39 -3.91 0.66
C GLU A 244 15.65 -3.07 -0.39
N CYS A 245 15.19 -1.88 0.01
CA CYS A 245 14.49 -0.93 -0.85
C CYS A 245 15.52 -0.02 -1.55
N PHE A 246 15.97 -0.44 -2.74
CA PHE A 246 16.96 0.27 -3.54
C PHE A 246 16.33 0.91 -4.78
N TYR A 247 16.84 2.08 -5.18
CA TYR A 247 16.46 2.82 -6.39
C TYR A 247 17.54 2.71 -7.46
#